data_AF-A0A519C2L2-F1
#
_entry.id   AF-A0A519C2L2-F1
#
_cell.length_a   1.000
_cell.length_b   1.000
_cell.length_c   1.000
_cell.angle_alpha   90.00
_cell.angle_beta   90.00
_cell.angle_gamma   90.00
#
_symmetry.space_group_name_H-M   'P 1'
#
loop_
_entity.id
_entity.type
_entity.pdbx_description
1 polymer ?
#
loop_
_entity_poly.entity_id
_entity_poly.type
_entity_poly.pdbx_seq_one_letter_code
_entity_poly.pdbx_strand_id
1 'polypeptide(L)'
;MVDGTIARISGPVAVAKDLEGAHMFDVVRIGEMGLMGEIIRLEGNTAQIQVYEDTTGLKPGEKVINTNRPLSLQLGPGLLTSIYDGIQRPLDVLAAES
;
A
#
# COMPACT_ATOMS: atom_id res chain seq x y z
N MET A 1 9.59 11.46 -3.70
CA MET A 1 9.91 11.63 -2.28
C MET A 1 9.82 10.24 -1.66
N VAL A 2 10.81 9.85 -0.86
CA VAL A 2 10.79 8.59 -0.13
C VAL A 2 10.47 8.99 1.30
N ASP A 3 9.33 8.54 1.80
CA ASP A 3 8.85 8.97 3.10
C ASP A 3 9.33 8.03 4.21
N GLY A 4 9.83 6.84 3.89
CA GLY A 4 10.53 6.00 4.86
C GLY A 4 11.06 4.69 4.28
N THR A 5 11.44 3.77 5.16
CA THR A 5 12.02 2.47 4.75
C THR A 5 11.47 1.30 5.56
N ILE A 6 11.38 0.13 4.94
CA ILE A 6 10.98 -1.11 5.61
C ILE A 6 12.08 -1.53 6.60
N ALA A 7 11.71 -1.62 7.87
CA ALA A 7 12.58 -2.14 8.92
C ALA A 7 12.42 -3.66 9.10
N ARG A 8 11.20 -4.19 8.96
CA ARG A 8 10.88 -5.60 9.19
C ARG A 8 9.66 -6.02 8.39
N ILE A 9 9.60 -7.31 8.02
CA ILE A 9 8.45 -7.94 7.37
C ILE A 9 8.06 -9.18 8.19
N SER A 10 6.77 -9.42 8.38
CA SER A 10 6.24 -10.54 9.17
C SER A 10 4.92 -11.01 8.57
N GLY A 11 5.01 -11.93 7.61
CA GLY A 11 3.87 -12.34 6.80
C GLY A 11 3.29 -11.12 6.07
N PRO A 12 1.97 -10.88 6.14
CA PRO A 12 1.34 -9.77 5.43
C PRO A 12 1.50 -8.41 6.15
N VAL A 13 2.18 -8.37 7.31
CA VAL A 13 2.44 -7.14 8.07
C VAL A 13 3.88 -6.71 7.87
N ALA A 14 4.07 -5.46 7.46
CA ALA A 14 5.37 -4.82 7.35
C ALA A 14 5.51 -3.70 8.39
N VAL A 15 6.74 -3.43 8.83
CA VAL A 15 7.06 -2.32 9.73
C VAL A 15 7.98 -1.38 8.99
N ALA A 16 7.55 -0.13 8.84
CA ALA A 16 8.35 0.93 8.28
C ALA A 16 8.84 1.88 9.39
N LYS A 17 9.99 2.51 9.14
CA LYS A 17 10.57 3.55 9.99
C LYS A 17 10.76 4.82 9.20
N ASP A 18 10.92 5.92 9.94
CA ASP A 18 11.19 7.25 9.41
C ASP A 18 10.03 7.83 8.57
N LEU A 19 8.80 7.30 8.73
CA LEU A 19 7.57 7.77 8.07
C LEU A 19 7.03 9.06 8.72
N GLU A 20 7.72 10.17 8.50
CA GLU A 20 7.28 11.47 9.01
C GLU A 20 5.95 11.91 8.39
N GLY A 21 5.06 12.47 9.20
CA GLY A 21 3.75 12.96 8.75
C GLY A 21 2.74 11.87 8.40
N ALA A 22 3.02 10.61 8.72
CA ALA A 22 2.09 9.51 8.49
C ALA A 22 0.91 9.52 9.46
N HIS A 23 -0.28 9.22 8.93
CA HIS A 23 -1.52 9.12 9.70
C HIS A 23 -2.02 7.68 9.73
N MET A 24 -2.83 7.38 10.73
CA MET A 24 -3.59 6.12 10.76
C MET A 24 -4.47 6.01 9.52
N PHE A 25 -4.54 4.81 8.96
CA PHE A 25 -5.31 4.46 7.75
C PHE A 25 -4.78 5.03 6.43
N ASP A 26 -3.65 5.74 6.45
CA ASP A 26 -3.00 6.17 5.21
C ASP A 26 -2.62 4.96 4.35
N VAL A 27 -2.88 5.07 3.05
CA VAL A 27 -2.40 4.11 2.07
C VAL A 27 -0.94 4.42 1.74
N VAL A 28 -0.14 3.37 1.65
CA VAL A 28 1.28 3.43 1.31
C VAL A 28 1.61 2.55 0.11
N ARG A 29 2.67 2.91 -0.60
CA ARG A 29 3.31 2.11 -1.65
C ARG A 29 4.64 1.59 -1.12
N ILE A 30 4.87 0.29 -1.22
CA ILE A 30 6.02 -0.40 -0.63
C ILE A 30 6.88 -1.01 -1.72
N GLY A 31 8.17 -0.74 -1.64
CA GLY A 31 9.19 -1.34 -2.49
C GLY A 31 9.19 -0.85 -3.92
N GLU A 32 10.06 -1.46 -4.73
CA GLU A 32 10.15 -1.16 -6.16
C GLU A 32 8.92 -1.65 -6.93
N MET A 33 8.28 -2.71 -6.44
CA MET A 33 7.04 -3.25 -7.00
C MET A 33 5.83 -2.36 -6.71
N GLY A 34 5.94 -1.39 -5.80
CA GLY A 34 4.85 -0.47 -5.49
C GLY A 34 3.64 -1.15 -4.81
N LEU A 35 3.89 -2.21 -4.05
CA LEU A 35 2.86 -2.99 -3.37
C LEU A 35 2.02 -2.09 -2.47
N MET A 36 0.72 -2.32 -2.48
CA MET A 36 -0.21 -1.48 -1.75
C MET A 36 -0.43 -1.98 -0.31
N GLY A 37 -0.44 -1.06 0.64
CA GLY A 37 -0.78 -1.36 2.03
C GLY A 37 -1.36 -0.17 2.77
N GLU A 38 -1.76 -0.39 4.01
CA GLU A 38 -2.42 0.58 4.87
C GLU A 38 -1.76 0.64 6.25
N ILE A 39 -1.58 1.84 6.80
CA ILE A 39 -1.06 2.04 8.15
C ILE A 39 -2.12 1.67 9.18
N ILE A 40 -1.87 0.60 9.94
CA ILE A 40 -2.77 0.08 10.98
C ILE A 40 -2.31 0.42 12.39
N ARG A 41 -1.09 0.92 12.57
CA ARG A 41 -0.57 1.37 13.86
C ARG A 41 0.59 2.34 13.69
N LEU A 42 0.64 3.37 14.54
CA LEU A 42 1.76 4.29 14.66
C LEU A 42 2.35 4.20 16.07
N GLU A 43 3.66 3.98 16.17
CA GLU A 43 4.39 3.91 17.44
C GLU A 43 5.73 4.66 17.31
N GLY A 44 5.82 5.82 17.96
CA GLY A 44 7.02 6.67 17.89
C GLY A 44 7.38 7.01 16.45
N ASN A 45 8.55 6.56 16.00
CA ASN A 45 9.07 6.75 14.64
C ASN A 45 8.83 5.53 13.72
N THR A 46 7.89 4.66 14.07
CA THR A 46 7.59 3.46 13.29
C THR A 46 6.10 3.35 12.97
N ALA A 47 5.80 2.78 11.80
CA ALA A 47 4.46 2.51 11.32
C ALA A 47 4.32 1.01 11.02
N GLN A 48 3.27 0.38 11.53
CA GLN A 48 2.89 -0.96 11.10
C GLN A 48 1.92 -0.84 9.93
N ILE A 49 2.22 -1.56 8.86
CA ILE A 49 1.54 -1.52 7.58
C ILE A 49 0.98 -2.91 7.29
N GLN A 50 -0.31 -2.98 7.02
CA GLN A 50 -0.96 -4.16 6.47
C GLN A 50 -0.84 -4.13 4.95
N VAL A 51 -0.13 -5.08 4.37
CA VAL A 51 0.00 -5.20 2.90
C VAL A 51 -1.19 -5.99 2.37
N TYR A 52 -1.79 -5.53 1.27
CA TYR A 52 -2.95 -6.20 0.64
C TYR A 52 -2.55 -7.28 -0.36
N GLU A 53 -1.32 -7.21 -0.84
CA GLU A 53 -0.73 -8.11 -1.85
C GLU A 53 0.29 -9.06 -1.21
N ASP A 54 0.74 -10.04 -1.99
CA ASP A 54 1.79 -10.96 -1.53
C ASP A 54 3.08 -10.19 -1.23
N THR A 55 3.64 -10.42 -0.04
CA THR A 55 4.89 -9.79 0.42
C THR A 55 6.13 -10.57 0.00
N THR A 56 5.95 -11.70 -0.70
CA THR A 56 7.05 -12.50 -1.25
C THR A 56 7.95 -11.63 -2.11
N GLY A 57 9.24 -11.62 -1.78
CA GLY A 57 10.25 -10.83 -2.49
C GLY A 57 10.54 -9.46 -1.87
N LEU A 58 9.69 -8.94 -0.98
CA LEU A 58 10.00 -7.73 -0.22
C LEU A 58 11.18 -7.94 0.73
N LYS A 59 12.01 -6.92 0.87
CA LYS A 59 13.20 -6.93 1.73
C LYS A 59 13.24 -5.72 2.66
N PRO A 60 13.83 -5.87 3.86
CA PRO A 60 14.21 -4.72 4.68
C PRO A 60 15.10 -3.75 3.89
N GLY A 61 14.89 -2.45 4.12
CA GLY A 61 15.56 -1.35 3.42
C GLY A 61 14.81 -0.85 2.19
N GLU A 62 13.77 -1.55 1.73
CA GLU A 62 12.95 -1.07 0.63
C GLU A 62 12.17 0.20 0.97
N LYS A 63 11.94 1.03 -0.05
CA LYS A 63 11.33 2.36 0.09
C LYS A 63 9.85 2.23 0.42
N VAL A 64 9.36 3.15 1.25
CA VAL A 64 7.94 3.31 1.52
C VAL A 64 7.56 4.74 1.17
N ILE A 65 6.47 4.88 0.42
CA ILE A 65 5.92 6.17 -0.01
C ILE A 65 4.51 6.29 0.56
N ASN A 66 4.26 7.34 1.32
CA ASN A 66 2.94 7.61 1.88
C ASN A 66 2.10 8.45 0.91
N THR A 67 0.88 8.00 0.63
CA THR A 67 -0.07 8.76 -0.19
C THR A 67 -0.75 9.89 0.57
N ASN A 68 -0.61 9.92 1.91
CA ASN A 68 -1.24 10.86 2.85
C ASN A 68 -2.77 10.92 2.70
N ARG A 69 -3.35 9.81 2.27
CA ARG A 69 -4.78 9.66 2.03
C ARG A 69 -5.22 8.26 2.45
N PRO A 70 -6.43 8.13 3.01
CA PRO A 70 -7.00 6.83 3.28
C PRO A 70 -7.37 6.11 1.98
N LEU A 71 -7.60 4.80 2.08
CA LEU A 71 -8.13 4.03 0.97
C LEU A 71 -9.45 4.65 0.52
N SER A 72 -9.49 5.02 -0.75
CA SER A 72 -10.58 5.80 -1.35
C SER A 72 -11.01 5.14 -2.64
N LEU A 73 -12.30 5.24 -2.93
CA LEU A 73 -12.88 4.74 -4.18
C LEU A 73 -13.22 5.90 -5.10
N GLN A 74 -13.00 5.70 -6.40
CA GLN A 74 -13.49 6.60 -7.42
C GLN A 74 -14.97 6.31 -7.67
N LEU A 75 -15.82 7.35 -7.54
CA LEU A 75 -17.25 7.26 -7.80
C LEU A 75 -17.58 8.05 -9.06
N GLY A 76 -18.22 7.40 -10.04
CA GLY A 76 -18.62 8.06 -11.27
C GLY A 76 -19.13 7.12 -12.36
N PRO A 77 -19.40 7.67 -13.55
CA PRO A 77 -19.72 6.87 -14.73
C PRO A 77 -18.61 5.87 -15.06
N GLY A 78 -18.98 4.69 -15.58
CA GLY A 78 -18.04 3.60 -15.87
C GLY A 78 -17.88 2.57 -14.76
N LEU A 79 -18.53 2.76 -13.60
CA LEU A 79 -18.56 1.74 -12.55
C LEU A 79 -19.50 0.57 -12.87
N LEU A 80 -20.68 0.85 -13.41
CA LEU A 80 -21.62 -0.20 -13.81
C LEU A 80 -21.05 -0.99 -14.98
N THR A 81 -21.34 -2.30 -15.02
CA THR A 81 -20.86 -3.28 -16.01
C THR A 81 -19.36 -3.62 -15.97
N SER A 82 -18.54 -2.82 -15.29
CA SER A 82 -17.11 -3.09 -15.08
C SER A 82 -16.88 -4.08 -13.94
N ILE A 83 -15.85 -4.92 -14.06
CA ILE A 83 -15.48 -5.91 -13.04
C ILE A 83 -14.17 -5.47 -12.38
N TYR A 84 -14.19 -5.36 -11.05
CA TYR A 84 -13.05 -4.89 -10.26
C TYR A 84 -12.58 -5.95 -9.25
N ASP A 85 -11.34 -5.83 -8.80
CA ASP A 85 -10.84 -6.56 -7.64
C ASP A 85 -11.29 -5.92 -6.30
N GLY A 86 -10.80 -6.46 -5.18
CA GLY A 86 -11.13 -6.00 -3.83
C GLY A 86 -10.66 -4.58 -3.47
N ILE A 87 -9.87 -3.92 -4.32
CA ILE A 87 -9.35 -2.56 -4.13
C ILE A 87 -9.66 -1.63 -5.33
N GLN A 88 -10.69 -1.97 -6.12
CA GLN A 88 -11.18 -1.19 -7.25
C GLN A 88 -10.22 -1.07 -8.44
N ARG A 89 -9.36 -2.06 -8.69
CA ARG A 89 -8.61 -2.16 -9.95
C ARG A 89 -9.44 -2.90 -11.00
N PRO A 90 -9.58 -2.37 -12.23
CA PRO A 90 -10.35 -3.02 -13.29
C PRO A 90 -9.65 -4.30 -13.78
N LEU A 91 -10.32 -5.45 -13.62
CA LEU A 91 -9.74 -6.76 -13.92
C LEU A 91 -9.53 -7.01 -15.41
N ASP A 92 -10.39 -6.44 -16.26
CA ASP A 92 -10.29 -6.51 -17.72
C ASP A 92 -9.04 -5.80 -18.24
N VAL A 93 -8.68 -4.65 -17.66
CA VAL A 93 -7.44 -3.92 -17.99
C VAL A 93 -6.22 -4.72 -17.54
N LEU A 94 -6.22 -5.21 -16.30
CA LEU A 94 -5.10 -6.01 -15.77
C LEU A 94 -4.86 -7.29 -16.58
N ALA A 95 -5.92 -7.95 -17.02
CA ALA A 95 -5.84 -9.14 -17.86
C ALA A 95 -5.25 -8.84 -19.26
N ALA A 96 -5.43 -7.62 -19.80
CA ALA A 96 -4.87 -7.21 -21.07
C ALA A 96 -3.38 -6.82 -20.99
N GLU A 97 -2.90 -6.47 -19.79
CA GLU A 97 -1.49 -6.13 -19.51
C GLU A 97 -0.61 -7.36 -19.20
N SER A 98 -1.22 -8.55 -19.07
CA SER A 98 -0.58 -9.82 -18.70
C SER A 98 -0.05 -10.62 -19.89
#